data_AF-A0A354BFF4-F1
#
_entry.id   AF-A0A354BFF4-F1
#
_cell.length_a   1.000
_cell.length_b   1.000
_cell.length_c   1.000
_cell.angle_alpha   90.00
_cell.angle_beta   90.00
_cell.angle_gamma   90.00
#
_symmetry.space_group_name_H-M   'P 1'
#
loop_
_entity.id
_entity.type
_entity.pdbx_description
1 polymer ?
#
loop_
_entity_poly.entity_id
_entity_poly.type
_entity_poly.pdbx_seq_one_letter_code
_entity_poly.pdbx_strand_id
1 'polypeptide(L)'
;MGHLLAIRPQAKFREVYYTRGAQSDDAQHRETFWLGVDATSKLTRRFVLADGSSLLHTMEPTVTYEYVPGTRQSALAQIDQADDLPKKNLVTYMLRSRVLESGTRTAFNWLDLTVAQSYHVGAVQTLAREFTPGVAPFLGSFTQPIQPAMVPIQGRKFSDVWMRAVIGNNLPPLSSLSQLDTPIFGQGAQAWALRPPINRYVTMDAFFDPYQLTVSQFNTDLRFQEGTNWYFEVGQRYTKDGNRVRRGDIWNPISFNEVFAPTKEIQFVTMGGGV
;
A
#
# COMPACT_ATOMS: atom_id res chain seq x y z
N MET A 1 -19.01 -22.64 7.80
CA MET A 1 -17.68 -22.09 7.50
C MET A 1 -17.65 -21.83 6.01
N GLY A 2 -17.28 -20.62 5.58
CA GLY A 2 -17.16 -20.28 4.16
C GLY A 2 -15.70 -20.38 3.71
N HIS A 3 -15.46 -20.95 2.53
CA HIS A 3 -14.15 -21.01 1.90
C HIS A 3 -14.29 -20.67 0.41
N LEU A 4 -13.46 -19.77 -0.08
CA LEU A 4 -13.37 -19.44 -1.50
C LEU A 4 -11.89 -19.37 -1.89
N LEU A 5 -11.55 -19.99 -3.02
CA LEU A 5 -10.23 -19.89 -3.65
C LEU A 5 -10.38 -19.15 -4.98
N ALA A 6 -9.56 -18.14 -5.19
CA ALA A 6 -9.47 -17.39 -6.44
C ALA A 6 -8.04 -17.41 -6.94
N ILE A 7 -7.86 -17.71 -8.23
CA ILE A 7 -6.58 -17.60 -8.93
C ILE A 7 -6.79 -16.61 -10.07
N ARG A 8 -5.94 -15.59 -10.15
CA ARG A 8 -6.02 -14.52 -11.14
C ARG A 8 -4.67 -14.37 -11.85
N PRO A 9 -4.49 -14.98 -13.03
CA PRO A 9 -3.38 -14.63 -13.89
C PRO A 9 -3.58 -13.23 -14.46
N GLN A 10 -2.49 -12.50 -14.65
CA GLN A 10 -2.49 -11.15 -15.20
C GLN A 10 -1.27 -10.97 -16.10
N ALA A 11 -1.47 -10.30 -17.24
CA ALA A 11 -0.42 -9.86 -18.13
C ALA A 11 -0.67 -8.39 -18.45
N LYS A 12 0.38 -7.57 -18.35
CA LYS A 12 0.33 -6.13 -18.65
C LYS A 12 1.49 -5.78 -19.57
N PHE A 13 1.24 -4.84 -20.47
CA PHE A 13 2.25 -4.28 -21.37
C PHE A 13 2.33 -2.78 -21.12
N ARG A 14 3.55 -2.24 -21.07
CA ARG A 14 3.78 -0.79 -21.03
C ARG A 14 4.76 -0.43 -22.11
N GLU A 15 4.36 0.57 -22.87
CA GLU A 15 5.18 1.21 -23.88
C GLU A 15 5.25 2.70 -23.58
N VAL A 16 6.44 3.28 -23.71
CA VAL A 16 6.69 4.69 -23.48
C VAL A 16 7.49 5.23 -24.65
N TYR A 17 7.00 6.32 -25.25
CA TYR A 17 7.64 7.05 -26.32
C TYR A 17 8.10 8.41 -25.82
N TYR A 18 9.34 8.78 -26.12
CA TYR A 18 9.92 10.09 -25.83
C TYR A 18 10.41 10.71 -27.14
N THR A 19 10.11 11.99 -27.33
CA THR A 19 10.68 12.80 -28.42
C THR A 19 11.45 13.97 -27.81
N ARG A 20 12.60 14.29 -28.39
CA ARG A 20 13.43 15.42 -27.92
C ARG A 20 13.20 16.62 -28.84
N GLY A 21 11.95 17.05 -28.99
CA GLY A 21 11.53 18.04 -29.99
C GLY A 21 12.21 19.42 -29.97
N ALA A 22 13.06 19.72 -28.98
CA ALA A 22 13.90 20.91 -28.95
C ALA A 22 15.34 20.69 -29.47
N GLN A 23 15.78 19.44 -29.66
CA GLN A 23 17.17 19.09 -30.01
C GLN A 23 17.33 18.01 -31.08
N SER A 24 16.36 17.11 -31.24
CA SER A 24 16.37 16.06 -32.25
C SER A 24 14.94 15.53 -32.50
N ASP A 25 14.65 15.19 -33.75
CA ASP A 25 13.43 14.48 -34.15
C ASP A 25 13.53 12.96 -33.86
N ASP A 26 14.64 12.48 -33.31
CA ASP A 26 14.82 11.07 -32.94
C ASP A 26 13.81 10.68 -31.84
N ALA A 27 12.93 9.74 -32.19
CA ALA A 27 12.04 9.10 -31.25
C ALA A 27 12.77 7.99 -30.49
N GLN A 28 12.71 8.05 -29.16
CA GLN A 28 13.15 6.97 -28.28
C GLN A 28 11.93 6.23 -27.77
N HIS A 29 11.97 4.90 -27.77
CA HIS A 29 10.87 4.08 -27.24
C HIS A 29 11.41 3.07 -26.23
N ARG A 30 10.52 2.66 -25.33
CA ARG A 30 10.75 1.59 -24.38
C ARG A 30 9.49 0.78 -24.22
N GLU A 31 9.65 -0.53 -24.29
CA GLU A 31 8.60 -1.48 -23.99
C GLU A 31 9.01 -2.38 -22.83
N THR A 32 8.02 -2.82 -22.05
CA THR A 32 8.19 -3.87 -21.05
C THR A 32 6.89 -4.64 -20.87
N PHE A 33 7.02 -5.86 -20.36
CA PHE A 33 5.90 -6.72 -20.01
C PHE A 33 5.96 -7.03 -18.53
N TRP A 34 4.81 -7.10 -17.88
CA TRP A 34 4.65 -7.59 -16.53
C TRP A 34 3.74 -8.81 -16.57
N LEU A 35 4.18 -9.90 -15.94
CA LEU A 35 3.40 -11.10 -15.74
C LEU A 35 3.21 -11.31 -14.25
N GLY A 36 1.98 -11.63 -13.84
CA GLY A 36 1.69 -11.93 -12.45
C GLY A 36 0.61 -12.97 -12.29
N VAL A 37 0.64 -13.67 -11.15
CA VAL A 37 -0.41 -14.60 -10.76
C VAL A 37 -0.71 -14.36 -9.29
N ASP A 38 -1.97 -14.06 -8.99
CA ASP A 38 -2.48 -13.92 -7.63
C ASP A 38 -3.27 -15.18 -7.26
N ALA A 39 -2.97 -15.78 -6.11
CA ALA A 39 -3.76 -16.84 -5.50
C ALA A 39 -4.27 -16.33 -4.14
N THR A 40 -5.59 -16.23 -3.97
CA THR A 40 -6.22 -15.76 -2.73
C THR A 40 -7.18 -16.82 -2.21
N SER A 41 -7.08 -17.15 -0.92
CA SER A 41 -8.10 -17.92 -0.22
C SER A 41 -8.81 -17.00 0.77
N LYS A 42 -10.11 -17.18 0.95
CA LYS A 42 -10.93 -16.46 1.93
C LYS A 42 -11.61 -17.48 2.82
N LEU A 43 -11.29 -17.43 4.11
CA LEU A 43 -11.90 -18.23 5.15
C LEU A 43 -12.76 -17.33 6.02
N THR A 44 -14.00 -17.73 6.25
CA THR A 44 -14.94 -16.94 7.07
C THR A 44 -15.65 -17.82 8.09
N ARG A 45 -15.63 -17.37 9.34
CA ARG A 45 -16.33 -18.01 10.47
C ARG A 45 -17.16 -16.98 11.21
N ARG A 46 -18.42 -17.33 11.45
CA ARG A 46 -19.34 -16.55 12.29
C ARG A 46 -19.46 -17.24 13.65
N PHE A 47 -19.37 -16.44 14.70
CA PHE A 47 -19.58 -16.83 16.09
C PHE A 47 -20.81 -16.09 16.60
N VAL A 48 -21.67 -16.77 17.34
CA VAL A 48 -22.82 -16.14 18.01
C VAL A 48 -22.41 -15.85 19.44
N LEU A 49 -22.67 -14.63 19.88
CA LEU A 49 -22.36 -14.15 21.23
C LEU A 49 -23.59 -14.36 22.14
N ALA A 50 -23.37 -14.36 23.45
CA ALA A 50 -24.43 -14.65 24.45
C ALA A 50 -25.55 -13.60 24.45
N ASP A 51 -25.26 -12.38 24.00
CA ASP A 51 -26.21 -11.27 23.85
C ASP A 51 -27.03 -11.31 22.54
N GLY A 52 -26.83 -12.35 21.73
CA GLY A 52 -27.50 -12.52 20.43
C GLY A 52 -26.82 -11.78 19.27
N SER A 53 -25.74 -11.04 19.53
CA SER A 53 -24.92 -10.46 18.46
C SER A 53 -24.04 -11.53 17.79
N SER A 54 -23.41 -11.18 16.67
CA SER A 54 -22.54 -12.10 15.94
C SER A 54 -21.18 -11.49 15.63
N LEU A 55 -20.12 -12.29 15.80
CA LEU A 55 -18.77 -11.94 15.43
C LEU A 55 -18.38 -12.69 14.16
N LEU A 56 -18.05 -11.95 13.10
CA LEU A 56 -17.57 -12.44 11.84
C LEU A 56 -16.05 -12.28 11.78
N HIS A 57 -15.34 -13.40 11.82
CA HIS A 57 -13.91 -13.44 11.57
C HIS A 57 -13.67 -13.87 10.12
N THR A 58 -12.93 -13.04 9.39
CA THR A 58 -12.48 -13.31 8.03
C THR A 58 -10.95 -13.36 8.00
N MET A 59 -10.39 -14.42 7.42
CA MET A 59 -8.97 -14.53 7.11
C MET A 59 -8.81 -14.65 5.60
N GLU A 60 -7.93 -13.83 5.03
CA GLU A 60 -7.65 -13.76 3.60
C GLU A 60 -6.13 -13.87 3.37
N PRO A 61 -5.58 -15.09 3.30
CA PRO A 61 -4.22 -15.29 2.77
C PRO A 61 -4.18 -15.09 1.25
N THR A 62 -3.15 -14.37 0.80
CA THR A 62 -2.86 -14.12 -0.61
C THR A 62 -1.39 -14.39 -0.89
N VAL A 63 -1.13 -15.07 -2.00
CA VAL A 63 0.21 -15.24 -2.56
C VAL A 63 0.21 -14.68 -3.97
N THR A 64 1.15 -13.77 -4.25
CA THR A 64 1.27 -13.11 -5.54
C THR A 64 2.67 -13.36 -6.10
N TYR A 65 2.77 -13.97 -7.28
CA TYR A 65 4.02 -14.06 -8.03
C TYR A 65 4.05 -12.98 -9.11
N GLU A 66 5.20 -12.32 -9.28
CA GLU A 66 5.39 -11.27 -10.28
C GLU A 66 6.73 -11.40 -10.98
N TYR A 67 6.70 -11.19 -12.31
CA TYR A 67 7.87 -11.19 -13.16
C TYR A 67 7.86 -10.00 -14.12
N VAL A 68 8.95 -9.24 -14.12
CA VAL A 68 9.26 -8.16 -15.06
C VAL A 68 10.68 -8.40 -15.59
N PRO A 69 10.87 -8.55 -16.92
CA PRO A 69 12.19 -8.73 -17.49
C PRO A 69 13.00 -7.43 -17.36
N GLY A 70 14.33 -7.57 -17.32
CA GLY A 70 15.20 -6.40 -17.39
C GLY A 70 15.12 -5.77 -18.78
N THR A 71 14.90 -4.46 -18.84
CA THR A 71 14.88 -3.70 -20.09
C THR A 71 16.11 -2.78 -20.15
N ARG A 72 16.62 -2.50 -21.35
CA ARG A 72 17.73 -1.55 -21.50
C ARG A 72 17.17 -0.14 -21.39
N GLN A 73 17.58 0.56 -20.33
CA GLN A 73 17.09 1.92 -20.03
C GLN A 73 18.17 2.99 -20.17
N SER A 74 19.39 2.65 -20.63
CA SER A 74 20.56 3.54 -20.66
C SER A 74 20.44 4.73 -21.62
N ALA A 75 19.59 4.64 -22.64
CA ALA A 75 19.41 5.70 -23.63
C ALA A 75 18.30 6.71 -23.25
N LEU A 76 17.51 6.41 -22.21
CA LEU A 76 16.28 7.13 -21.86
C LEU A 76 16.53 8.10 -20.70
N ALA A 77 15.79 9.21 -20.71
CA ALA A 77 15.71 10.11 -19.56
C ALA A 77 14.94 9.42 -18.43
N GLN A 78 15.43 9.59 -17.20
CA GLN A 78 14.86 9.06 -15.98
C GLN A 78 14.56 10.25 -15.08
N ILE A 79 13.37 10.81 -15.21
CA ILE A 79 13.00 12.08 -14.56
C ILE A 79 12.50 11.78 -13.15
N ASP A 80 11.70 10.72 -13.00
CA ASP A 80 11.16 10.30 -11.72
C ASP A 80 11.25 8.78 -11.51
N GLN A 81 10.84 8.34 -10.32
CA GLN A 81 10.85 6.92 -9.95
C GLN A 81 9.91 6.06 -10.80
N ALA A 82 8.88 6.62 -11.43
CA ALA A 82 7.94 5.88 -12.27
C ALA A 82 8.52 5.60 -13.67
N ASP A 83 9.58 6.33 -14.04
CA ASP A 83 10.39 6.05 -15.22
C ASP A 83 11.33 4.86 -15.01
N ASP A 84 11.74 4.51 -13.78
CA ASP A 84 12.65 3.37 -13.56
C ASP A 84 11.87 2.05 -13.56
N LEU A 85 12.24 1.15 -14.46
CA LEU A 85 11.66 -0.19 -14.58
C LEU A 85 12.69 -1.26 -14.16
N PRO A 86 12.88 -1.46 -12.85
CA PRO A 86 13.77 -2.50 -12.36
C PRO A 86 13.26 -3.88 -12.77
N LYS A 87 14.19 -4.80 -13.04
CA LYS A 87 13.87 -6.23 -13.20
C LYS A 87 13.19 -6.72 -11.93
N LYS A 88 12.08 -7.45 -12.07
CA LYS A 88 11.31 -7.99 -10.95
C LYS A 88 11.16 -9.49 -11.10
N ASN A 89 11.40 -10.21 -10.01
CA ASN A 89 11.09 -11.63 -9.90
C ASN A 89 10.81 -11.91 -8.42
N LEU A 90 9.54 -11.85 -8.03
CA LEU A 90 9.13 -11.68 -6.64
C LEU A 90 7.94 -12.58 -6.31
N VAL A 91 7.94 -13.16 -5.12
CA VAL A 91 6.75 -13.75 -4.50
C VAL A 91 6.39 -12.91 -3.29
N THR A 92 5.15 -12.44 -3.21
CA THR A 92 4.63 -11.69 -2.08
C THR A 92 3.60 -12.54 -1.34
N TYR A 93 3.84 -12.74 -0.04
CA TYR A 93 2.90 -13.34 0.88
C TYR A 93 2.18 -12.25 1.65
N MET A 94 0.86 -12.35 1.73
CA MET A 94 0.03 -11.44 2.49
C MET A 94 -1.01 -12.23 3.27
N LEU A 95 -1.27 -11.82 4.50
CA LEU A 95 -2.38 -12.31 5.30
C LEU A 95 -3.16 -11.12 5.81
N ARG A 96 -4.45 -11.07 5.47
CA ARG A 96 -5.40 -10.15 6.08
C ARG A 96 -6.31 -10.89 7.06
N SER A 97 -6.48 -10.35 8.25
CA SER A 97 -7.40 -10.85 9.26
C SER A 97 -8.30 -9.72 9.71
N ARG A 98 -9.62 -9.93 9.58
CA ARG A 98 -10.63 -8.93 9.92
C ARG A 98 -11.66 -9.51 10.87
N VAL A 99 -11.93 -8.79 11.96
CA VAL A 99 -12.92 -9.16 12.97
C VAL A 99 -14.00 -8.08 13.02
N LEU A 100 -15.21 -8.46 12.63
CA LEU A 100 -16.38 -7.59 12.61
C LEU A 100 -17.42 -8.12 13.56
N GLU A 101 -17.99 -7.25 14.39
CA GLU A 101 -19.20 -7.55 15.12
C GLU A 101 -20.40 -6.96 14.37
N SER A 102 -21.49 -7.73 14.32
CA SER A 102 -22.76 -7.34 13.73
C SER A 102 -23.87 -7.72 14.70
N GLY A 103 -24.53 -6.71 15.25
CA GLY A 103 -25.75 -6.83 16.05
C GLY A 103 -26.97 -6.33 15.27
N THR A 104 -28.13 -6.26 15.94
CA THR A 104 -29.39 -5.84 15.32
C THR A 104 -29.43 -4.37 14.89
N ARG A 105 -28.57 -3.52 15.47
CA ARG A 105 -28.57 -2.06 15.24
C ARG A 105 -27.19 -1.45 14.97
N THR A 106 -26.12 -2.22 15.09
CA THR A 106 -24.74 -1.72 15.07
C THR A 106 -23.81 -2.74 14.42
N ALA A 107 -22.83 -2.22 13.69
CA ALA A 107 -21.70 -2.99 13.20
C ALA A 107 -20.41 -2.33 13.71
N PHE A 108 -19.46 -3.13 14.19
CA PHE A 108 -18.21 -2.65 14.76
C PHE A 108 -17.02 -3.39 14.16
N ASN A 109 -16.01 -2.65 13.71
CA ASN A 109 -14.73 -3.24 13.30
C ASN A 109 -13.79 -3.33 14.50
N TRP A 110 -13.59 -4.53 15.02
CA TRP A 110 -12.68 -4.75 16.14
C TRP A 110 -11.22 -4.68 15.68
N LEU A 111 -10.93 -5.31 14.54
CA LEU A 111 -9.58 -5.45 14.01
C LEU A 111 -9.62 -5.59 12.49
N ASP A 112 -8.80 -4.83 11.79
CA ASP A 112 -8.36 -5.08 10.42
C ASP A 112 -6.84 -5.13 10.43
N LEU A 113 -6.28 -6.34 10.43
CA LEU A 113 -4.85 -6.60 10.41
C LEU A 113 -4.45 -7.07 9.01
N THR A 114 -3.39 -6.48 8.46
CA THR A 114 -2.73 -6.95 7.26
C THR A 114 -1.24 -7.11 7.56
N VAL A 115 -0.68 -8.27 7.25
CA VAL A 115 0.75 -8.53 7.30
C VAL A 115 1.19 -9.00 5.94
N ALA A 116 2.31 -8.49 5.43
CA ALA A 116 2.84 -8.97 4.16
C ALA A 116 4.38 -8.90 4.11
N GLN A 117 4.95 -9.75 3.28
CA GLN A 117 6.39 -9.82 3.03
C GLN A 117 6.63 -10.33 1.61
N SER A 118 7.64 -9.79 0.94
CA SER A 118 8.08 -10.26 -0.36
C SER A 118 9.40 -11.02 -0.29
N TYR A 119 9.58 -11.93 -1.25
CA TYR A 119 10.77 -12.73 -1.45
C TYR A 119 11.24 -12.66 -2.91
N HIS A 120 12.51 -12.36 -3.14
CA HIS A 120 13.14 -12.31 -4.44
C HIS A 120 13.56 -13.71 -4.93
N VAL A 121 12.96 -14.13 -6.04
CA VAL A 121 13.26 -15.39 -6.72
C VAL A 121 14.45 -15.18 -7.66
N GLY A 122 15.54 -15.90 -7.44
CA GLY A 122 16.77 -15.76 -8.25
C GLY A 122 17.66 -14.58 -7.83
N ALA A 123 18.22 -13.82 -8.76
CA ALA A 123 19.12 -12.72 -8.41
C ALA A 123 18.40 -11.60 -7.66
N VAL A 124 19.06 -11.04 -6.64
CA VAL A 124 18.57 -9.87 -5.89
C VAL A 124 19.02 -8.58 -6.59
N GLN A 125 18.26 -7.51 -6.40
CA GLN A 125 18.66 -6.19 -6.85
C GLN A 125 19.79 -5.68 -5.93
N THR A 126 20.94 -5.30 -6.50
CA THR A 126 22.09 -4.79 -5.73
C THR A 126 22.39 -3.32 -6.05
N LEU A 127 21.64 -2.74 -6.97
CA LEU A 127 21.76 -1.36 -7.41
C LEU A 127 20.37 -0.76 -7.55
N ALA A 128 20.17 0.46 -7.06
CA ALA A 128 18.95 1.22 -7.30
C ALA A 128 19.29 2.67 -7.66
N ARG A 129 18.41 3.32 -8.42
CA ARG A 129 18.58 4.73 -8.79
C ARG A 129 18.21 5.64 -7.63
N GLU A 130 19.04 6.65 -7.40
CA GLU A 130 18.77 7.68 -6.40
C GLU A 130 17.94 8.81 -6.99
N PHE A 131 16.63 8.77 -6.75
CA PHE A 131 15.72 9.87 -7.07
C PHE A 131 15.49 10.73 -5.82
N THR A 132 16.51 11.48 -5.39
CA THR A 132 16.43 12.33 -4.18
C THR A 132 15.42 13.47 -4.38
N PRO A 133 14.32 13.54 -3.59
CA PRO A 133 13.32 14.59 -3.73
C PRO A 133 13.93 15.97 -3.44
N GLY A 134 13.68 16.94 -4.31
CA GLY A 134 14.11 18.34 -4.13
C GLY A 134 15.45 18.71 -4.80
N VAL A 135 16.17 17.74 -5.36
CA VAL A 135 17.21 18.04 -6.33
C VAL A 135 16.50 18.25 -7.67
N ALA A 136 16.31 19.51 -8.07
CA ALA A 136 15.99 19.79 -9.47
C ALA A 136 17.03 19.06 -10.32
N PRO A 137 16.64 18.25 -11.33
CA PRO A 137 17.61 17.60 -12.20
C PRO A 137 18.55 18.71 -12.65
N PHE A 138 19.81 18.62 -12.20
CA PHE A 138 20.77 19.68 -12.37
C PHE A 138 20.76 20.10 -13.84
N LEU A 139 21.06 21.37 -14.09
CA LEU A 139 21.36 21.95 -15.40
C LEU A 139 22.50 21.16 -16.06
N GLY A 140 22.23 19.94 -16.50
CA GLY A 140 23.14 19.06 -17.20
C GLY A 140 23.23 19.51 -18.64
N SER A 141 24.38 19.28 -19.27
CA SER A 141 24.51 19.58 -20.69
C SER A 141 23.46 18.78 -21.46
N PHE A 142 22.77 19.46 -22.36
CA PHE A 142 21.64 18.92 -23.12
C PHE A 142 21.97 17.68 -23.99
N THR A 143 23.23 17.24 -24.00
CA THR A 143 23.78 16.21 -24.88
C THR A 143 23.74 14.77 -24.32
N GLN A 144 23.37 14.53 -23.04
CA GLN A 144 23.28 13.18 -22.46
C GLN A 144 21.90 12.86 -21.88
N PRO A 145 21.43 11.59 -21.90
CA PRO A 145 20.23 11.18 -21.17
C PRO A 145 20.43 11.47 -19.68
N ILE A 146 19.53 12.25 -19.08
CA ILE A 146 19.57 12.52 -17.64
C ILE A 146 19.24 11.21 -16.92
N GLN A 147 20.24 10.61 -16.29
CA GLN A 147 20.10 9.41 -15.48
C GLN A 147 20.58 9.70 -14.06
N PRO A 148 19.75 9.47 -13.04
CA PRO A 148 20.22 9.52 -11.67
C PRO A 148 21.29 8.45 -11.43
N ALA A 149 22.19 8.72 -10.50
CA ALA A 149 23.26 7.81 -10.14
C ALA A 149 22.69 6.46 -9.65
N MET A 150 23.36 5.37 -10.03
CA MET A 150 23.11 4.06 -9.44
C MET A 150 23.85 3.99 -8.12
N VAL A 151 23.14 3.71 -7.04
CA VAL A 151 23.72 3.55 -5.71
C VAL A 151 23.69 2.06 -5.34
N PRO A 152 24.79 1.52 -4.79
CA PRO A 152 24.78 0.18 -4.21
C PRO A 152 23.72 0.07 -3.12
N ILE A 153 22.85 -0.91 -3.25
CA ILE A 153 21.93 -1.31 -2.19
C ILE A 153 22.31 -2.70 -1.69
N GLN A 154 22.04 -2.94 -0.41
CA GLN A 154 22.18 -4.26 0.16
C GLN A 154 21.14 -5.16 -0.51
N GLY A 155 21.57 -6.06 -1.40
CA GLY A 155 20.64 -6.98 -2.04
C GLY A 155 20.10 -8.00 -1.05
N ARG A 156 18.83 -7.88 -0.68
CA ARG A 156 18.18 -8.81 0.24
C ARG A 156 17.25 -9.75 -0.50
N LYS A 157 17.10 -10.93 0.07
CA LYS A 157 16.20 -11.96 -0.44
C LYS A 157 14.78 -11.73 0.02
N PHE A 158 14.61 -11.37 1.29
CA PHE A 158 13.33 -11.01 1.85
C PHE A 158 13.25 -9.50 2.00
N SER A 159 12.08 -8.94 1.76
CA SER A 159 11.78 -7.59 2.19
C SER A 159 11.62 -7.55 3.71
N ASP A 160 11.62 -6.32 4.24
CA ASP A 160 11.01 -6.02 5.53
C ASP A 160 9.58 -6.58 5.58
N VAL A 161 9.17 -7.00 6.78
CA VAL A 161 7.78 -7.41 7.04
C VAL A 161 6.97 -6.15 7.23
N TRP A 162 5.99 -5.93 6.35
CA TRP A 162 5.01 -4.87 6.50
C TRP A 162 3.84 -5.34 7.35
N MET A 163 3.42 -4.49 8.28
CA MET A 163 2.22 -4.69 9.08
C MET A 163 1.37 -3.42 9.03
N ARG A 164 0.06 -3.60 8.86
CA ARG A 164 -0.94 -2.57 9.07
C ARG A 164 -2.03 -3.11 10.00
N ALA A 165 -2.33 -2.40 11.07
CA ALA A 165 -3.42 -2.73 11.98
C ALA A 165 -4.37 -1.54 12.09
N VAL A 166 -5.67 -1.78 12.01
CA VAL A 166 -6.71 -0.82 12.37
C VAL A 166 -7.55 -1.43 13.47
N ILE A 167 -7.59 -0.77 14.62
CA ILE A 167 -8.34 -1.22 15.80
C ILE A 167 -9.39 -0.17 16.10
N GLY A 168 -10.64 -0.61 16.25
CA GLY A 168 -11.78 0.27 16.50
C GLY A 168 -12.54 0.67 15.23
N ASN A 169 -13.65 1.37 15.44
CA ASN A 169 -14.60 1.60 14.36
C ASN A 169 -14.13 2.69 13.39
N ASN A 170 -13.74 2.25 12.20
CA ASN A 170 -13.43 3.10 11.05
C ASN A 170 -14.49 3.01 9.94
N LEU A 171 -15.61 2.31 10.19
CA LEU A 171 -16.66 2.14 9.18
C LEU A 171 -17.61 3.33 9.21
N PRO A 172 -17.97 3.90 8.05
CA PRO A 172 -19.16 4.74 7.97
C PRO A 172 -20.38 3.90 8.39
N PRO A 173 -21.39 4.49 9.06
CA PRO A 173 -22.57 3.76 9.46
C PRO A 173 -23.21 3.07 8.26
N LEU A 174 -23.64 1.82 8.44
CA LEU A 174 -24.61 1.16 7.57
C LEU A 174 -25.95 1.90 7.69
N SER A 175 -26.07 3.05 7.04
CA SER A 175 -27.37 3.56 6.65
C SER A 175 -27.91 2.59 5.59
N SER A 176 -28.70 1.65 6.10
CA SER A 176 -29.51 0.65 5.42
C SER A 176 -28.77 -0.49 4.68
N LEU A 177 -28.82 -1.68 5.29
CA LEU A 177 -28.66 -2.98 4.64
C LEU A 177 -29.72 -3.26 3.53
N SER A 178 -30.50 -2.26 3.11
CA SER A 178 -31.45 -2.36 1.99
C SER A 178 -30.90 -1.85 0.65
N GLN A 179 -29.70 -1.28 0.60
CA GLN A 179 -29.10 -0.78 -0.65
C GLN A 179 -28.25 -1.80 -1.42
N LEU A 180 -28.12 -3.04 -0.92
CA LEU A 180 -27.49 -4.12 -1.69
C LEU A 180 -28.44 -4.78 -2.71
N ASP A 181 -29.73 -4.44 -2.75
CA ASP A 181 -30.70 -5.14 -3.63
C ASP A 181 -31.77 -4.28 -4.35
N THR A 182 -31.78 -2.94 -4.34
CA THR A 182 -32.77 -2.19 -5.16
C THR A 182 -32.27 -0.83 -5.70
N PRO A 183 -32.52 -0.49 -6.99
CA PRO A 183 -32.25 0.82 -7.54
C PRO A 183 -33.53 1.68 -7.49
N ILE A 184 -33.69 2.61 -6.53
CA ILE A 184 -34.85 3.52 -6.57
C ILE A 184 -34.48 4.97 -6.19
N PHE A 185 -34.72 5.82 -7.18
CA PHE A 185 -34.92 7.27 -7.12
C PHE A 185 -35.94 7.68 -6.04
N GLY A 186 -35.61 8.74 -5.29
CA GLY A 186 -36.59 9.65 -4.70
C GLY A 186 -37.22 9.19 -3.39
N GLN A 187 -36.83 9.82 -2.29
CA GLN A 187 -37.72 10.59 -1.40
C GLN A 187 -36.90 11.09 -0.21
N GLY A 188 -36.98 12.40 0.01
CA GLY A 188 -36.36 13.06 1.17
C GLY A 188 -37.06 12.64 2.46
N ALA A 189 -36.32 11.96 3.33
CA ALA A 189 -36.70 11.76 4.72
C ALA A 189 -35.46 11.95 5.61
N GLN A 190 -35.37 13.15 6.18
CA GLN A 190 -34.69 13.49 7.44
C GLN A 190 -33.21 13.08 7.60
N ALA A 191 -32.33 13.76 6.87
CA ALA A 191 -30.88 13.66 7.04
C ALA A 191 -30.31 14.39 8.28
N TRP A 192 -31.16 15.02 9.12
CA TRP A 192 -30.72 15.89 10.24
C TRP A 192 -30.69 15.20 11.61
N ALA A 193 -31.13 13.95 11.72
CA ALA A 193 -31.26 13.23 13.00
C ALA A 193 -30.21 12.13 13.24
N LEU A 194 -29.29 11.90 12.29
CA LEU A 194 -28.24 10.89 12.45
C LEU A 194 -26.93 11.60 12.77
N ARG A 195 -26.72 11.91 14.06
CA ARG A 195 -25.37 12.22 14.55
C ARG A 195 -24.47 11.04 14.15
N PRO A 196 -23.35 11.25 13.44
CA PRO A 196 -22.46 10.17 13.07
C PRO A 196 -22.03 9.39 14.31
N PRO A 197 -21.76 8.08 14.22
CA PRO A 197 -21.25 7.33 15.35
C PRO A 197 -19.91 7.90 15.82
N ILE A 198 -19.62 7.66 17.09
CA ILE A 198 -18.34 7.95 17.69
C ILE A 198 -17.27 7.13 16.95
N ASN A 199 -16.39 7.81 16.20
CA ASN A 199 -15.26 7.17 15.53
C ASN A 199 -14.07 7.21 16.49
N ARG A 200 -13.76 6.04 17.04
CA ARG A 200 -12.57 5.83 17.88
C ARG A 200 -11.78 4.72 17.23
N TYR A 201 -10.65 5.07 16.66
CA TYR A 201 -9.79 4.07 16.05
C TYR A 201 -8.33 4.47 16.21
N VAL A 202 -7.49 3.44 16.22
CA VAL A 202 -6.06 3.57 16.06
C VAL A 202 -5.65 2.84 14.79
N THR A 203 -4.86 3.49 13.95
CA THR A 203 -4.19 2.86 12.82
C THR A 203 -2.70 2.80 13.09
N MET A 204 -2.10 1.64 12.85
CA MET A 204 -0.67 1.42 12.92
C MET A 204 -0.19 0.91 11.56
N ASP A 205 0.93 1.44 11.07
CA ASP A 205 1.63 0.98 9.87
C ASP A 205 3.12 0.87 10.19
N ALA A 206 3.69 -0.32 10.00
CA ALA A 206 5.04 -0.63 10.44
C ALA A 206 5.79 -1.46 9.40
N PHE A 207 7.09 -1.25 9.32
CA PHE A 207 8.03 -2.10 8.59
C PHE A 207 9.10 -2.62 9.54
N PHE A 208 9.27 -3.93 9.57
CA PHE A 208 10.25 -4.61 10.41
C PHE A 208 11.33 -5.27 9.55
N ASP A 209 12.59 -4.93 9.79
CA ASP A 209 13.74 -5.52 9.12
C ASP A 209 14.12 -6.85 9.80
N PRO A 210 13.87 -8.01 9.16
CA PRO A 210 14.19 -9.32 9.76
C PRO A 210 15.69 -9.61 9.84
N TYR A 211 16.54 -8.88 9.11
CA TYR A 211 17.99 -9.08 9.10
C TYR A 211 18.67 -8.34 10.26
N GLN A 212 18.15 -7.17 10.62
CA GLN A 212 18.67 -6.37 11.73
C GLN A 212 17.85 -6.54 13.01
N LEU A 213 16.68 -7.18 12.94
CA LEU A 213 15.70 -7.30 14.04
C LEU A 213 15.28 -5.94 14.60
N THR A 214 15.17 -4.93 13.72
CA THR A 214 14.77 -3.56 14.11
C THR A 214 13.62 -3.07 13.26
N VAL A 215 12.87 -2.10 13.78
CA VAL A 215 11.81 -1.43 13.03
C VAL A 215 12.42 -0.36 12.14
N SER A 216 12.16 -0.42 10.84
CA SER A 216 12.61 0.58 9.87
C SER A 216 11.63 1.74 9.78
N GLN A 217 10.32 1.47 9.90
CA GLN A 217 9.28 2.49 9.94
C GLN A 217 8.18 2.13 10.95
N PHE A 218 7.68 3.12 11.69
CA PHE A 218 6.54 2.96 12.57
C PHE A 218 5.70 4.22 12.61
N ASN A 219 4.45 4.10 12.16
CA ASN A 219 3.50 5.18 12.09
C ASN A 219 2.26 4.78 12.86
N THR A 220 1.78 5.66 13.73
CA THR A 220 0.54 5.46 14.48
C THR A 220 -0.34 6.69 14.31
N ASP A 221 -1.63 6.51 14.09
CA ASP A 221 -2.63 7.57 14.15
C ASP A 221 -3.76 7.15 15.06
N LEU A 222 -4.03 7.95 16.07
CA LEU A 222 -5.11 7.77 17.01
C LEU A 222 -6.13 8.87 16.77
N ARG A 223 -7.38 8.49 16.48
CA ARG A 223 -8.47 9.43 16.27
C ARG A 223 -9.63 9.15 17.21
N PHE A 224 -10.11 10.21 17.85
CA PHE A 224 -11.34 10.23 18.62
C PHE A 224 -12.26 11.30 18.04
N GLN A 225 -13.50 10.95 17.79
CA GLN A 225 -14.49 11.87 17.26
C GLN A 225 -15.85 11.54 17.85
N GLU A 226 -16.59 12.57 18.27
CA GLU A 226 -17.96 12.45 18.76
C GLU A 226 -18.93 13.04 17.73
N GLY A 227 -19.45 12.19 16.84
CA GLY A 227 -20.34 12.62 15.76
C GLY A 227 -19.70 13.72 14.90
N THR A 228 -20.40 14.83 14.71
CA THR A 228 -19.89 16.03 14.02
C THR A 228 -19.45 17.12 14.99
N ASN A 229 -19.49 16.89 16.31
CA ASN A 229 -19.34 17.95 17.30
C ASN A 229 -17.89 18.31 17.57
N TRP A 230 -17.01 17.31 17.57
CA TRP A 230 -15.59 17.51 17.76
C TRP A 230 -14.81 16.29 17.32
N TYR A 231 -13.55 16.51 16.97
CA TYR A 231 -12.57 15.46 16.78
C TYR A 231 -11.21 15.86 17.37
N PHE A 232 -10.44 14.85 17.73
CA PHE A 232 -9.07 14.94 18.20
C PHE A 232 -8.26 13.81 17.55
N GLU A 233 -7.09 14.15 17.02
CA GLU A 233 -6.21 13.23 16.32
C GLU A 233 -4.77 13.42 16.78
N VAL A 234 -4.09 12.31 17.11
CA VAL A 234 -2.67 12.28 17.46
C VAL A 234 -1.98 11.31 16.51
N GLY A 235 -1.06 11.84 15.72
CA GLY A 235 -0.19 11.07 14.85
C GLY A 235 1.22 10.98 15.41
N GLN A 236 1.85 9.83 15.31
CA GLN A 236 3.28 9.63 15.53
C GLN A 236 3.88 9.04 14.27
N ARG A 237 5.04 9.55 13.88
CA ARG A 237 5.83 9.06 12.74
C ARG A 237 7.24 8.79 13.21
N TYR A 238 7.75 7.61 12.89
CA TYR A 238 9.13 7.22 13.11
C TYR A 238 9.64 6.55 11.84
N THR A 239 10.84 6.92 11.43
CA THR A 239 11.51 6.25 10.35
C THR A 239 13.01 6.32 10.46
N LYS A 240 13.66 5.15 10.43
CA LYS A 240 15.11 4.96 10.55
C LYS A 240 15.83 5.46 9.30
N ASP A 241 17.04 5.98 9.48
CA ASP A 241 17.91 6.38 8.37
C ASP A 241 18.36 5.15 7.53
N GLY A 242 18.66 5.38 6.25
CA GLY A 242 19.13 4.39 5.29
C GLY A 242 18.09 3.87 4.31
N ASN A 243 18.41 2.75 3.66
CA ASN A 243 17.58 2.15 2.60
C ASN A 243 16.25 1.65 3.16
N ARG A 244 15.17 1.86 2.41
CA ARG A 244 13.82 1.45 2.81
C ARG A 244 13.16 0.61 1.75
N VAL A 245 12.40 -0.37 2.19
CA VAL A 245 11.45 -1.07 1.34
C VAL A 245 10.32 -0.12 0.96
N ARG A 246 10.00 -0.04 -0.33
CA ARG A 246 8.84 0.73 -0.79
C ARG A 246 7.67 -0.20 -0.99
N ARG A 247 6.52 0.17 -0.42
CA ARG A 247 5.24 -0.48 -0.73
C ARG A 247 4.74 -0.01 -2.08
N GLY A 248 4.55 -0.97 -2.97
CA GLY A 248 3.94 -0.82 -4.27
C GLY A 248 4.86 -0.26 -5.33
N ASP A 249 4.54 -0.62 -6.58
CA ASP A 249 5.09 -0.02 -7.78
C ASP A 249 3.96 0.29 -8.78
N ILE A 250 4.30 0.71 -10.00
CA ILE A 250 3.32 1.00 -11.05
C ILE A 250 2.46 -0.22 -11.44
N TRP A 251 2.91 -1.44 -11.12
CA TRP A 251 2.26 -2.68 -11.52
C TRP A 251 1.39 -3.27 -10.43
N ASN A 252 1.87 -3.26 -9.19
CA ASN A 252 1.24 -3.87 -8.03
C ASN A 252 1.43 -2.99 -6.79
N PRO A 253 0.34 -2.46 -6.19
CA PRO A 253 0.41 -1.60 -5.01
C PRO A 253 0.85 -2.29 -3.72
N ILE A 254 0.91 -3.63 -3.68
CA ILE A 254 1.27 -4.42 -2.47
C ILE A 254 2.62 -5.14 -2.62
N SER A 255 3.34 -4.90 -3.71
CA SER A 255 4.68 -5.47 -3.88
C SER A 255 5.75 -4.69 -3.12
N PHE A 256 6.73 -5.37 -2.54
CA PHE A 256 7.80 -4.74 -1.78
C PHE A 256 9.10 -4.84 -2.56
N ASN A 257 9.36 -3.85 -3.41
CA ASN A 257 10.64 -3.75 -4.09
C ASN A 257 11.59 -2.85 -3.30
N GLU A 258 12.89 -3.08 -3.44
CA GLU A 258 13.90 -2.23 -2.84
C GLU A 258 14.08 -0.98 -3.69
N VAL A 259 13.73 0.18 -3.13
CA VAL A 259 14.02 1.48 -3.74
C VAL A 259 15.03 2.18 -2.86
N PHE A 260 16.07 2.74 -3.46
CA PHE A 260 16.99 3.59 -2.73
C PHE A 260 16.29 4.92 -2.41
N ALA A 261 15.89 5.08 -1.15
CA ALA A 261 15.30 6.29 -0.62
C ALA A 261 15.98 6.65 0.71
N PRO A 262 17.22 7.19 0.68
CA PRO A 262 17.92 7.61 1.88
C PRO A 262 17.16 8.80 2.47
N THR A 263 16.29 8.51 3.43
CA THR A 263 15.59 9.54 4.17
C THR A 263 16.26 9.60 5.52
N LYS A 264 16.71 10.80 5.92
CA LYS A 264 17.22 11.05 7.27
C LYS A 264 16.24 10.50 8.31
N GLU A 265 16.75 10.18 9.50
CA GLU A 265 15.88 9.77 10.59
C GLU A 265 14.79 10.81 10.82
N ILE A 266 13.53 10.36 10.80
CA ILE A 266 12.36 11.21 11.02
C ILE A 266 11.68 10.70 12.28
N GLN A 267 11.51 11.56 13.26
CA GLN A 267 10.67 11.30 14.41
C GLN A 267 9.89 12.56 14.76
N PHE A 268 8.57 12.50 14.64
CA PHE A 268 7.71 13.60 15.04
C PHE A 268 6.34 13.13 15.50
N VAL A 269 5.66 14.03 16.20
CA VAL A 269 4.27 13.87 16.65
C VAL A 269 3.45 15.01 16.08
N THR A 270 2.30 14.69 15.52
CA THR A 270 1.28 15.65 15.11
C THR A 270 0.09 15.56 16.04
N MET A 271 -0.51 16.71 16.34
CA MET A 271 -1.75 16.79 17.08
C MET A 271 -2.68 17.74 16.34
N GLY A 272 -3.93 17.37 16.19
CA GLY A 272 -4.95 18.16 15.51
C GLY A 272 -6.31 17.94 16.16
N GLY A 273 -7.17 18.95 16.07
CA GLY A 273 -8.53 18.85 16.55
C GLY A 273 -9.40 19.97 16.01
N GLY A 274 -10.70 19.76 16.06
CA GLY A 274 -11.69 20.73 15.64
C GLY A 274 -13.03 20.48 16.31
N VAL A 275 -13.87 21.52 16.28
CA VAL A 275 -15.26 21.54 16.76
C VAL A 275 -16.19 21.93 15.63
#